data_AF-A0AAJ4XJ99-F1
#
_entry.id   AF-A0AAJ4XJ99-F1
#
_cell.length_a   1.000
_cell.length_b   1.000
_cell.length_c   1.000
_cell.angle_alpha   90.00
_cell.angle_beta   90.00
_cell.angle_gamma   90.00
#
_symmetry.space_group_name_H-M   'P 1'
#
loop_
_entity.id
_entity.type
_entity.pdbx_description
1 polymer ?
#
loop_
_entity_poly.entity_id
_entity_poly.type
_entity_poly.pdbx_seq_one_letter_code
_entity_poly.pdbx_strand_id
1 'polypeptide(L)'
;MFLYILTYVFVASVGIAILVCLALGLLSLSQYIESHSTRARRLGLRLFYLTIFFQLAITVFDDVPFLPLFPASLSAPMHYLALSQSDWPFSTSRSSVGLYTTIFSLVLLPLVSHIWLVRYHTLTIHAWQRHRYDTLHRPKLPGGRLDWDVDSTQPLPGVEMTNLQVCAVLVVCVWSVPVYRLLGRIAGAQWGSGGVVVGQSRKQSERRS
;
A
#
# COMPACT_ATOMS: atom_id res chain seq x y z
N MET A 1 9.07 -27.59 32.18
CA MET A 1 8.48 -26.23 32.36
C MET A 1 9.52 -25.11 32.26
N PHE A 2 10.69 -25.21 32.90
CA PHE A 2 11.74 -24.19 32.81
C PHE A 2 12.17 -23.85 31.37
N LEU A 3 12.38 -24.86 30.53
CA LEU A 3 12.72 -24.67 29.11
C LEU A 3 11.66 -23.84 28.35
N TYR A 4 10.37 -24.11 28.57
CA TYR A 4 9.30 -23.33 27.92
C TYR A 4 9.33 -21.86 28.34
N ILE A 5 9.54 -21.57 29.62
CA ILE A 5 9.65 -20.19 30.13
C ILE A 5 10.87 -19.51 29.51
N LEU A 6 12.01 -20.20 29.44
CA LEU A 6 13.22 -19.69 28.79
C LEU A 6 12.97 -19.35 27.31
N THR A 7 12.27 -20.23 26.57
CA THR A 7 11.93 -19.98 25.16
C THR A 7 11.00 -18.77 25.00
N TYR A 8 9.98 -18.61 25.85
CA TYR A 8 9.11 -17.44 25.80
C TYR A 8 9.85 -16.14 26.10
N VAL A 9 10.73 -16.15 27.12
CA VAL A 9 11.57 -14.99 27.45
C VAL A 9 12.50 -14.65 26.30
N PHE A 10 13.12 -15.66 25.66
CA PHE A 10 13.99 -15.47 24.51
C PHE A 10 13.23 -14.87 23.30
N VAL A 11 12.07 -15.42 22.95
CA VAL A 11 11.24 -14.90 21.86
C VAL A 11 10.79 -13.46 22.16
N ALA A 12 10.38 -13.18 23.40
CA ALA A 12 10.02 -11.83 23.82
C ALA A 12 11.21 -10.86 23.74
N SER A 13 12.40 -11.26 24.20
CA SER A 13 13.59 -10.41 24.15
C SER A 13 14.03 -10.13 22.71
N VAL A 14 13.97 -11.13 21.84
CA VAL A 14 14.27 -10.96 20.41
C VAL A 14 13.24 -10.03 19.77
N GLY A 15 11.96 -10.21 20.06
CA GLY A 15 10.90 -9.32 19.58
C GLY A 15 11.11 -7.86 20.02
N ILE A 16 11.45 -7.64 21.29
CA ILE A 16 11.75 -6.30 21.83
C ILE A 16 13.00 -5.72 21.15
N ALA A 17 14.06 -6.51 20.96
CA ALA A 17 15.28 -6.05 20.30
C ALA A 17 15.02 -5.62 18.84
N ILE A 18 14.20 -6.38 18.10
CA ILE A 18 13.76 -6.02 16.74
C ILE A 18 12.98 -4.70 16.76
N LEU A 19 12.03 -4.54 17.69
CA LEU A 19 11.24 -3.30 17.81
C LEU A 19 12.12 -2.10 18.15
N VAL A 20 13.08 -2.24 19.06
CA VAL A 20 14.03 -1.18 19.42
C VAL A 20 14.92 -0.82 18.24
N CYS A 21 15.44 -1.81 17.52
CA CYS A 21 16.23 -1.58 16.31
C CYS A 21 15.43 -0.84 15.24
N LEU A 22 14.17 -1.23 15.04
CA LEU A 22 13.24 -0.58 14.12
C LEU A 22 12.96 0.87 14.56
N ALA A 23 12.70 1.11 15.84
CA ALA A 23 12.48 2.45 16.38
C ALA A 23 13.70 3.37 16.23
N LEU A 24 14.90 2.87 16.53
CA LEU A 24 16.16 3.60 16.34
C LEU A 24 16.44 3.85 14.86
N GLY A 25 16.16 2.88 14.00
CA GLY A 25 16.27 3.03 12.55
C GLY A 25 15.32 4.09 12.00
N LEU A 26 14.06 4.09 12.45
CA LEU A 26 13.08 5.12 12.09
C LEU A 26 13.47 6.50 12.61
N LEU A 27 14.03 6.60 13.82
CA LEU A 27 14.53 7.84 14.39
C LEU A 27 15.75 8.38 13.59
N SER A 28 16.68 7.51 13.23
CA SER A 28 17.80 7.88 12.37
C SER A 28 17.30 8.32 10.99
N LEU A 29 16.32 7.61 10.43
CA LEU A 29 15.71 7.96 9.16
C LEU A 29 15.01 9.32 9.23
N SER A 30 14.30 9.64 10.32
CA SER A 30 13.66 10.95 10.47
C SER A 30 14.68 12.08 10.54
N GLN A 31 15.77 11.92 11.31
CA GLN A 31 16.86 12.89 11.36
C GLN A 31 17.55 13.07 10.00
N TYR A 32 17.69 11.98 9.23
CA TYR A 32 18.23 12.03 7.88
C TYR A 32 17.30 12.80 6.92
N ILE A 33 15.99 12.58 7.00
CA ILE A 33 15.02 13.31 6.17
C ILE A 33 15.03 14.81 6.53
N GLU A 34 15.11 15.14 7.82
CA GLU A 34 15.19 16.52 8.30
C GLU A 34 16.43 17.24 7.77
N SER A 35 17.61 16.60 7.85
CA SER A 35 18.87 17.17 7.36
C SER A 35 18.98 17.22 5.83
N HIS A 36 18.31 16.32 5.10
CA HIS A 36 18.46 16.16 3.66
C HIS A 36 17.12 16.02 2.91
N SER A 37 16.20 16.96 3.12
CA SER A 37 14.85 16.95 2.54
C SER A 37 14.82 16.75 1.02
N THR A 38 15.77 17.32 0.27
CA THR A 38 15.87 17.16 -1.19
C THR A 38 16.32 15.77 -1.63
N ARG A 39 17.16 15.08 -0.86
CA ARG A 39 17.56 13.68 -1.13
C ARG A 39 16.46 12.72 -0.74
N ALA A 40 15.80 12.95 0.39
CA ALA A 40 14.65 12.16 0.82
C ALA A 40 13.52 12.20 -0.23
N ARG A 41 13.25 13.38 -0.80
CA ARG A 41 12.30 13.53 -1.91
C ARG A 41 12.68 12.68 -3.13
N ARG A 42 13.95 12.68 -3.55
CA ARG A 42 14.44 11.82 -4.64
C ARG A 42 14.30 10.33 -4.32
N LEU A 43 14.56 9.94 -3.08
CA LEU A 43 14.39 8.56 -2.64
C LEU A 43 12.92 8.13 -2.68
N GLY A 44 11.99 9.00 -2.24
CA GLY A 44 10.55 8.78 -2.35
C GLY A 44 10.09 8.58 -3.80
N LEU A 45 10.59 9.40 -4.74
CA LEU A 45 10.33 9.22 -6.17
C LEU A 45 10.89 7.90 -6.72
N ARG A 46 12.00 7.38 -6.18
CA ARG A 46 12.56 6.07 -6.56
C ARG A 46 11.76 4.90 -6.00
N LEU A 47 11.36 4.98 -4.73
CA LEU A 47 10.51 3.96 -4.09
C LEU A 47 9.17 3.82 -4.81
N PHE A 48 8.69 4.91 -5.41
CA PHE A 48 7.50 4.90 -6.21
C PHE A 48 7.61 4.03 -7.50
N TYR A 49 8.76 4.06 -8.18
CA TYR A 49 9.00 3.12 -9.30
C TYR A 49 9.06 1.66 -8.83
N LEU A 50 9.60 1.42 -7.63
CA LEU A 50 9.57 0.08 -7.03
C LEU A 50 8.14 -0.39 -6.77
N THR A 51 7.23 0.47 -6.29
CA THR A 51 5.82 0.07 -6.10
C THR A 51 5.14 -0.31 -7.40
N ILE A 52 5.37 0.42 -8.49
CA ILE A 52 4.85 0.07 -9.82
C ILE A 52 5.45 -1.26 -10.29
N PHE A 53 6.75 -1.45 -10.12
CA PHE A 53 7.43 -2.69 -10.47
C PHE A 53 6.86 -3.89 -9.71
N PHE A 54 6.66 -3.78 -8.39
CA PHE A 54 6.05 -4.83 -7.59
C PHE A 54 4.62 -5.13 -8.04
N GLN A 55 3.84 -4.10 -8.36
CA GLN A 55 2.48 -4.28 -8.84
C GLN A 55 2.45 -5.02 -10.18
N LEU A 56 3.35 -4.68 -11.12
CA LEU A 56 3.51 -5.40 -12.38
C LEU A 56 3.98 -6.84 -12.16
N ALA A 57 4.98 -7.05 -11.31
CA ALA A 57 5.49 -8.38 -10.99
C ALA A 57 4.37 -9.28 -10.44
N ILE A 58 3.59 -8.80 -9.47
CA ILE A 58 2.47 -9.56 -8.91
C ILE A 58 1.42 -9.87 -9.99
N THR A 59 1.12 -8.93 -10.89
CA THR A 59 0.15 -9.20 -11.97
C THR A 59 0.64 -10.21 -13.00
N VAL A 60 1.96 -10.35 -13.19
CA VAL A 60 2.56 -11.28 -14.17
C VAL A 60 2.85 -12.66 -13.56
N PHE A 61 3.30 -12.71 -12.31
CA PHE A 61 3.71 -13.95 -11.66
C PHE A 61 2.58 -14.64 -10.89
N ASP A 62 1.66 -13.89 -10.29
CA ASP A 62 0.58 -14.42 -9.45
C ASP A 62 -0.79 -14.37 -10.14
N ASP A 63 -0.83 -14.09 -11.47
CA ASP A 63 -2.05 -13.97 -12.30
C ASP A 63 -3.14 -13.07 -11.67
N VAL A 64 -2.72 -12.08 -10.87
CA VAL A 64 -3.64 -11.17 -10.19
C VAL A 64 -4.35 -10.30 -11.24
N PRO A 65 -5.69 -10.19 -11.18
CA PRO A 65 -6.44 -9.45 -12.19
C PRO A 65 -5.98 -7.98 -12.20
N PHE A 66 -5.51 -7.53 -13.37
CA PHE A 66 -5.03 -6.17 -13.56
C PHE A 66 -6.16 -5.12 -13.46
N LEU A 67 -7.38 -5.51 -13.87
CA LEU A 67 -8.57 -4.64 -13.91
C LEU A 67 -8.90 -4.02 -12.52
N PRO A 68 -9.05 -4.79 -11.43
CA PRO A 68 -9.25 -4.24 -10.09
C PRO A 68 -8.10 -3.38 -9.57
N LEU A 69 -6.87 -3.63 -10.04
CA LEU A 69 -5.66 -2.91 -9.64
C LEU A 69 -5.45 -1.61 -10.43
N PHE A 70 -6.10 -1.46 -11.58
CA PHE A 70 -5.94 -0.32 -12.47
C PHE A 70 -6.16 1.06 -11.80
N PRO A 71 -7.19 1.27 -10.95
CA PRO A 71 -7.37 2.55 -10.27
C PRO A 71 -6.20 2.89 -9.32
N ALA A 72 -5.62 1.89 -8.65
CA ALA A 72 -4.42 2.08 -7.83
C ALA A 72 -3.18 2.37 -8.70
N SER A 73 -3.05 1.71 -9.85
CA SER A 73 -1.98 2.03 -10.82
C SER A 73 -2.10 3.46 -11.36
N LEU A 74 -3.32 3.99 -11.51
CA LEU A 74 -3.56 5.36 -11.98
C LEU A 74 -3.37 6.40 -10.86
N SER A 75 -3.64 6.05 -9.61
CA SER A 75 -3.32 6.96 -8.49
C SER A 75 -1.83 7.24 -8.44
N ALA A 76 -1.04 6.22 -8.74
CA ALA A 76 0.40 6.23 -8.67
C ALA A 76 1.03 7.44 -9.44
N PRO A 77 0.86 7.62 -10.75
CA PRO A 77 1.41 8.77 -11.48
C PRO A 77 0.88 10.11 -10.96
N MET A 78 -0.34 10.15 -10.41
CA MET A 78 -0.84 11.37 -9.75
C MET A 78 -0.08 11.68 -8.45
N HIS A 79 0.32 10.66 -7.70
CA HIS A 79 1.21 10.81 -6.54
C HIS A 79 2.60 11.30 -6.97
N TYR A 80 3.14 10.76 -8.07
CA TYR A 80 4.40 11.23 -8.63
C TYR A 80 4.34 12.72 -9.00
N LEU A 81 3.31 13.14 -9.73
CA LEU A 81 3.09 14.54 -10.10
C LEU A 81 2.93 15.44 -8.86
N ALA A 82 2.28 14.96 -7.80
CA ALA A 82 2.15 15.71 -6.57
C ALA A 82 3.47 15.85 -5.79
N LEU A 83 4.34 14.83 -5.81
CA LEU A 83 5.67 14.88 -5.19
C LEU A 83 6.71 15.61 -6.07
N SER A 84 6.48 15.73 -7.38
CA SER A 84 7.39 16.43 -8.30
C SER A 84 7.22 17.95 -8.28
N GLN A 85 6.19 18.49 -7.62
CA GLN A 85 6.04 19.92 -7.37
C GLN A 85 7.10 20.46 -6.40
N SER A 86 7.65 21.64 -6.70
CA SER A 86 8.65 22.34 -5.87
C SER A 86 8.15 22.63 -4.45
N ASP A 87 6.84 22.77 -4.30
CA ASP A 87 6.19 23.25 -3.08
C ASP A 87 5.89 22.11 -2.09
N TRP A 88 6.29 20.87 -2.41
CA TRP A 88 6.24 19.76 -1.47
C TRP A 88 7.20 20.02 -0.28
N PRO A 89 6.76 19.82 0.99
CA PRO A 89 5.52 19.19 1.44
C PRO A 89 4.33 20.14 1.70
N PHE A 90 4.47 21.44 1.45
CA PHE A 90 3.50 22.51 1.79
C PHE A 90 2.48 22.86 0.68
N SER A 91 2.35 22.05 -0.37
CA SER A 91 1.57 22.40 -1.57
C SER A 91 0.05 22.49 -1.36
N THR A 92 -0.44 22.39 -0.13
CA THR A 92 -1.85 22.19 0.22
C THR A 92 -2.78 23.38 0.05
N SER A 93 -2.32 24.62 -0.19
CA SER A 93 -3.17 25.78 0.12
C SER A 93 -3.51 26.76 -1.00
N ARG A 94 -3.11 26.55 -2.27
CA ARG A 94 -3.29 27.62 -3.29
C ARG A 94 -4.32 27.39 -4.39
N SER A 95 -4.84 26.18 -4.60
CA SER A 95 -5.82 25.94 -5.68
C SER A 95 -6.85 24.88 -5.31
N SER A 96 -8.13 25.21 -5.51
CA SER A 96 -9.27 24.28 -5.36
C SER A 96 -9.12 23.03 -6.24
N VAL A 97 -8.50 23.16 -7.42
CA VAL A 97 -8.16 22.04 -8.31
C VAL A 97 -7.14 21.09 -7.69
N GLY A 98 -6.22 21.61 -6.87
CA GLY A 98 -5.24 20.82 -6.13
C GLY A 98 -5.86 19.98 -4.99
N LEU A 99 -6.96 20.44 -4.40
CA LEU A 99 -7.69 19.69 -3.37
C LEU A 99 -8.43 18.49 -3.96
N TYR A 100 -9.18 18.67 -5.05
CA TYR A 100 -9.91 17.57 -5.68
C TYR A 100 -8.98 16.48 -6.20
N THR A 101 -7.90 16.85 -6.91
CA THR A 101 -6.88 15.90 -7.38
C THR A 101 -6.21 15.16 -6.23
N THR A 102 -6.00 15.85 -5.11
CA THR A 102 -5.47 15.25 -3.89
C THR A 102 -6.44 14.22 -3.29
N ILE A 103 -7.72 14.56 -3.11
CA ILE A 103 -8.72 13.65 -2.53
C ILE A 103 -8.91 12.44 -3.45
N PHE A 104 -8.98 12.69 -4.76
CA PHE A 104 -9.15 11.66 -5.78
C PHE A 104 -7.98 10.67 -5.78
N SER A 105 -6.74 11.16 -5.77
CA SER A 105 -5.54 10.30 -5.74
C SER A 105 -5.29 9.62 -4.40
N LEU A 106 -5.50 10.32 -3.27
CA LEU A 106 -5.17 9.78 -1.95
C LEU A 106 -6.22 8.81 -1.41
N VAL A 107 -7.50 9.05 -1.70
CA VAL A 107 -8.60 8.29 -1.09
C VAL A 107 -9.43 7.58 -2.14
N LEU A 108 -9.95 8.30 -3.14
CA LEU A 108 -10.99 7.72 -4.00
C LEU A 108 -10.45 6.58 -4.88
N LEU A 109 -9.34 6.79 -5.59
CA LEU A 109 -8.76 5.78 -6.47
C LEU A 109 -8.30 4.51 -5.72
N PRO A 110 -7.54 4.61 -4.61
CA PRO A 110 -7.21 3.44 -3.79
C PRO A 110 -8.44 2.73 -3.23
N LEU A 111 -9.46 3.48 -2.79
CA LEU A 111 -10.67 2.90 -2.20
C LEU A 111 -11.52 2.19 -3.26
N VAL A 112 -11.63 2.75 -4.47
CA VAL A 112 -12.26 2.07 -5.60
C VAL A 112 -11.52 0.78 -5.95
N SER A 113 -10.19 0.81 -6.03
CA SER A 113 -9.39 -0.41 -6.26
C SER A 113 -9.59 -1.44 -5.14
N HIS A 114 -9.62 -1.00 -3.88
CA HIS A 114 -9.89 -1.86 -2.74
C HIS A 114 -11.26 -2.54 -2.83
N ILE A 115 -12.35 -1.76 -3.02
CA ILE A 115 -13.70 -2.32 -3.13
C ILE A 115 -13.77 -3.27 -4.32
N TRP A 116 -13.20 -2.90 -5.46
CA TRP A 116 -13.24 -3.73 -6.66
C TRP A 116 -12.50 -5.04 -6.44
N LEU A 117 -11.29 -5.01 -5.87
CA LEU A 117 -10.49 -6.21 -5.63
C LEU A 117 -11.16 -7.13 -4.62
N VAL A 118 -11.70 -6.59 -3.52
CA VAL A 118 -12.48 -7.37 -2.54
C VAL A 118 -13.73 -7.95 -3.18
N ARG A 119 -14.46 -7.17 -3.98
CA ARG A 119 -15.66 -7.66 -4.68
C ARG A 119 -15.34 -8.73 -5.71
N TYR A 120 -14.24 -8.58 -6.45
CA TYR A 120 -13.79 -9.59 -7.40
C TYR A 120 -13.49 -10.90 -6.66
N HIS A 121 -12.73 -10.81 -5.57
CA HIS A 121 -12.37 -11.96 -4.75
C HIS A 121 -13.58 -12.64 -4.09
N THR A 122 -14.56 -11.89 -3.58
CA THR A 122 -15.78 -12.49 -3.03
C THR A 122 -16.60 -13.16 -4.12
N LEU A 123 -16.70 -12.57 -5.31
CA LEU A 123 -17.40 -13.17 -6.45
C LEU A 123 -16.72 -14.45 -6.93
N THR A 124 -15.38 -14.49 -7.00
CA THR A 124 -14.66 -15.71 -7.40
C THR A 124 -14.84 -16.82 -6.37
N ILE A 125 -14.72 -16.51 -5.07
CA ILE A 125 -14.99 -17.48 -3.99
C ILE A 125 -16.43 -17.99 -4.07
N HIS A 126 -17.42 -17.10 -4.22
CA HIS A 126 -18.82 -17.50 -4.29
C HIS A 126 -19.12 -18.35 -5.53
N ALA A 127 -18.56 -17.98 -6.68
CA ALA A 127 -18.70 -18.76 -7.92
C ALA A 127 -18.11 -20.16 -7.75
N TRP A 128 -16.93 -20.26 -7.13
CA TRP A 128 -16.30 -21.55 -6.84
C TRP A 128 -17.10 -22.38 -5.84
N GLN A 129 -17.55 -21.79 -4.73
CA GLN A 129 -18.38 -22.48 -3.75
C GLN A 129 -19.67 -23.02 -4.37
N ARG A 130 -20.30 -22.24 -5.25
CA ARG A 130 -21.50 -22.66 -5.99
C ARG A 130 -21.19 -23.80 -6.95
N HIS A 131 -20.11 -23.69 -7.73
CA HIS A 131 -19.68 -24.76 -8.63
C HIS A 131 -19.39 -26.06 -7.86
N ARG A 132 -18.69 -25.98 -6.72
CA ARG A 132 -18.41 -27.11 -5.83
C ARG A 132 -19.70 -27.72 -5.27
N TYR A 133 -20.66 -26.89 -4.87
CA TYR A 133 -21.95 -27.37 -4.38
C TYR A 133 -22.71 -28.12 -5.49
N ASP A 134 -22.78 -27.54 -6.69
CA ASP A 134 -23.48 -28.12 -7.83
C ASP A 134 -22.83 -29.44 -8.29
N THR A 135 -21.50 -29.53 -8.30
CA THR A 135 -20.79 -30.78 -8.66
C THR A 135 -20.99 -31.88 -7.63
N LEU A 136 -21.02 -31.56 -6.33
CA LEU A 136 -21.24 -32.54 -5.26
C LEU A 136 -22.68 -33.08 -5.24
N HIS A 137 -23.68 -32.25 -5.58
CA HIS A 137 -25.10 -32.62 -5.48
C HIS A 137 -25.72 -33.03 -6.82
N ARG A 138 -24.94 -33.05 -7.92
CA ARG A 138 -25.45 -33.47 -9.23
C ARG A 138 -25.79 -34.97 -9.19
N PRO A 139 -27.02 -35.37 -9.57
CA PRO A 139 -27.37 -36.78 -9.65
C PRO A 139 -26.50 -37.47 -10.69
N LYS A 140 -25.74 -38.47 -10.26
CA LYS A 140 -24.85 -39.25 -11.12
C LYS A 140 -25.70 -40.07 -12.10
N LEU A 141 -25.56 -39.80 -13.39
CA LEU A 141 -26.30 -40.50 -14.43
C LEU A 141 -25.85 -41.98 -14.49
N PRO A 142 -26.78 -42.94 -14.61
CA PRO A 142 -26.43 -44.36 -14.75
C PRO A 142 -25.70 -44.57 -16.09
N GLY A 143 -24.39 -44.84 -16.03
CA GLY A 143 -23.52 -45.04 -17.20
C GLY A 143 -22.38 -44.02 -17.36
N GLY A 144 -22.26 -43.04 -16.47
CA GLY A 144 -21.30 -41.92 -16.58
C GLY A 144 -19.86 -42.29 -16.22
N ARG A 145 -19.11 -42.85 -17.18
CA ARG A 145 -17.66 -43.10 -17.03
C ARG A 145 -16.78 -41.85 -17.21
N LEU A 146 -17.36 -40.65 -17.35
CA LEU A 146 -16.65 -39.38 -17.55
C LEU A 146 -16.74 -38.40 -16.36
N ASP A 147 -17.70 -38.57 -15.43
CA ASP A 147 -17.97 -37.56 -14.39
C ASP A 147 -17.20 -37.82 -13.07
N TRP A 148 -16.49 -38.95 -12.94
CA TRP A 148 -15.82 -39.36 -11.70
C TRP A 148 -14.32 -38.99 -11.65
N ASP A 149 -13.72 -38.62 -12.79
CA ASP A 149 -12.28 -38.31 -12.87
C ASP A 149 -11.97 -36.82 -12.59
N VAL A 150 -13.00 -35.98 -12.41
CA VAL A 150 -12.83 -34.60 -11.95
C VAL A 150 -12.88 -34.60 -10.43
N ASP A 151 -11.71 -34.55 -9.81
CA ASP A 151 -11.53 -34.52 -8.36
C ASP A 151 -12.02 -33.16 -7.79
N SER A 152 -13.33 -33.00 -7.73
CA SER A 152 -14.05 -31.75 -7.38
C SER A 152 -13.74 -31.21 -5.97
N THR A 153 -13.06 -32.01 -5.14
CA THR A 153 -12.66 -31.63 -3.79
C THR A 153 -11.41 -30.79 -3.73
N GLN A 154 -10.54 -30.86 -4.74
CA GLN A 154 -9.30 -30.09 -4.78
C GLN A 154 -9.55 -28.72 -5.42
N PRO A 155 -9.19 -27.60 -4.76
CA PRO A 155 -9.19 -26.30 -5.43
C PRO A 155 -8.22 -26.35 -6.61
N LEU A 156 -8.58 -25.75 -7.75
CA LEU A 156 -7.66 -25.69 -8.89
C LEU A 156 -6.38 -24.96 -8.43
N PRO A 157 -5.21 -25.62 -8.46
CA PRO A 157 -3.97 -24.97 -8.05
C PRO A 157 -3.69 -23.82 -9.01
N GLY A 158 -3.66 -22.59 -8.47
CA GLY A 158 -3.30 -21.38 -9.21
C GLY A 158 -4.43 -20.42 -9.57
N VAL A 159 -5.70 -20.76 -9.34
CA VAL A 159 -6.83 -19.87 -9.72
C VAL A 159 -7.30 -18.98 -8.57
N GLU A 160 -7.04 -19.34 -7.31
CA GLU A 160 -7.61 -18.67 -6.15
C GLU A 160 -6.56 -18.04 -5.24
N MET A 161 -6.63 -16.72 -5.10
CA MET A 161 -5.87 -16.00 -4.08
C MET A 161 -6.46 -16.30 -2.70
N THR A 162 -5.60 -16.68 -1.76
CA THR A 162 -5.96 -16.77 -0.34
C THR A 162 -6.31 -15.40 0.23
N ASN A 163 -7.14 -15.36 1.29
CA ASN A 163 -7.47 -14.11 2.00
C ASN A 163 -6.21 -13.34 2.42
N LEU A 164 -5.16 -14.05 2.83
CA LEU A 164 -3.91 -13.45 3.26
C LEU A 164 -3.16 -12.80 2.07
N GLN A 165 -3.12 -13.46 0.91
CA GLN A 165 -2.56 -12.89 -0.31
C GLN A 165 -3.33 -11.64 -0.75
N VAL A 166 -4.67 -11.65 -0.68
CA VAL A 166 -5.50 -10.47 -0.96
C VAL A 166 -5.17 -9.32 -0.01
N CYS A 167 -5.08 -9.59 1.30
CA CYS A 167 -4.67 -8.58 2.28
C CYS A 167 -3.27 -8.02 1.97
N ALA A 168 -2.31 -8.88 1.60
CA ALA A 168 -0.96 -8.46 1.24
C ALA A 168 -0.98 -7.53 0.02
N VAL A 169 -1.72 -7.88 -1.04
CA VAL A 169 -1.87 -7.02 -2.24
C VAL A 169 -2.55 -5.69 -1.89
N LEU A 170 -3.58 -5.70 -1.06
CA LEU A 170 -4.23 -4.47 -0.62
C LEU A 170 -3.27 -3.56 0.15
N VAL A 171 -2.52 -4.11 1.11
CA VAL A 171 -1.58 -3.31 1.91
C VAL A 171 -0.43 -2.78 1.05
N VAL A 172 0.18 -3.64 0.24
CA VAL A 172 1.40 -3.31 -0.50
C VAL A 172 1.10 -2.51 -1.77
N CYS A 173 0.09 -2.88 -2.56
CA CYS A 173 -0.15 -2.26 -3.86
C CYS A 173 -1.17 -1.12 -3.79
N VAL A 174 -2.19 -1.21 -2.92
CA VAL A 174 -3.28 -0.22 -2.89
C VAL A 174 -3.03 0.86 -1.83
N TRP A 175 -2.66 0.47 -0.61
CA TRP A 175 -2.60 1.40 0.53
C TRP A 175 -1.22 1.97 0.85
N SER A 176 -0.13 1.33 0.40
CA SER A 176 1.22 1.80 0.71
C SER A 176 1.46 3.24 0.24
N VAL A 177 1.14 3.55 -1.01
CA VAL A 177 1.34 4.85 -1.64
C VAL A 177 0.55 5.99 -0.96
N PRO A 178 -0.78 5.87 -0.72
CA PRO A 178 -1.52 6.91 -0.04
C PRO A 178 -1.09 7.08 1.42
N VAL A 179 -0.76 5.99 2.13
CA VAL A 179 -0.25 6.06 3.51
C VAL A 179 1.08 6.81 3.58
N TYR A 180 2.04 6.50 2.69
CA TYR A 180 3.31 7.21 2.65
C TYR A 180 3.16 8.69 2.32
N ARG A 181 2.25 9.05 1.41
CA ARG A 181 1.97 10.45 1.10
C ARG A 181 1.30 11.18 2.25
N LEU A 182 0.39 10.54 2.98
CA LEU A 182 -0.25 11.10 4.16
C LEU A 182 0.78 11.37 5.26
N LEU A 183 1.63 10.38 5.57
CA LEU A 183 2.71 10.49 6.55
C LEU A 183 3.67 11.63 6.18
N GLY A 184 4.10 11.70 4.90
CA GLY A 184 4.98 12.77 4.42
C GLY A 184 4.37 14.17 4.57
N ARG A 185 3.04 14.30 4.44
CA ARG A 185 2.36 15.58 4.65
C ARG A 185 2.23 15.96 6.11
N ILE A 186 1.92 15.00 6.99
CA ILE A 186 1.86 15.24 8.44
C ILE A 186 3.23 15.68 8.94
N ALA A 187 4.30 14.99 8.54
CA ALA A 187 5.67 15.36 8.87
C ALA A 187 6.02 16.76 8.34
N GLY A 188 5.68 17.05 7.08
CA GLY A 188 5.87 18.37 6.49
C GLY A 188 5.16 19.49 7.26
N ALA A 189 3.90 19.29 7.63
CA ALA A 189 3.12 20.27 8.40
C ALA A 189 3.74 20.56 9.77
N GLN A 190 4.23 19.53 10.47
CA GLN A 190 4.94 19.72 11.74
C GLN A 190 6.24 20.51 11.57
N TRP A 191 7.02 20.23 10.52
CA TRP A 191 8.27 20.95 10.25
C TRP A 191 8.05 22.40 9.82
N GLY A 192 7.01 22.68 9.03
CA GLY A 192 6.69 24.05 8.60
C GLY A 192 6.17 24.94 9.72
N SER A 193 5.47 24.36 10.70
CA SER A 193 5.00 25.10 11.87
C SER A 193 6.14 25.59 12.77
N GLY A 194 7.34 25.00 12.69
CA GLY A 194 8.52 25.41 13.45
C GLY A 194 9.40 26.49 12.79
N GLY A 195 9.15 26.84 11.53
CA GLY A 195 10.09 27.64 10.71
C GLY A 195 9.68 29.08 10.37
N VAL A 196 8.57 29.60 10.90
CA VAL A 196 7.99 30.89 10.43
C VAL A 196 8.71 32.15 10.95
N VAL A 197 9.73 32.07 11.82
CA VAL A 197 10.27 33.30 12.45
C VAL A 197 11.54 33.89 11.81
N VAL A 198 12.29 33.17 10.96
CA VAL A 198 13.65 33.66 10.59
C VAL A 198 13.73 34.41 9.24
N GLY A 199 12.72 34.28 8.37
CA GLY A 199 12.80 34.80 6.99
C GLY A 199 12.38 36.26 6.77
N GLN A 200 11.57 36.84 7.65
CA GLN A 200 11.01 38.19 7.44
C GLN A 200 11.89 39.33 7.96
N SER A 201 12.84 39.06 8.86
CA SER A 201 13.68 40.12 9.42
C SER A 201 14.73 40.65 8.44
N ARG A 202 15.17 39.84 7.45
CA ARG A 202 16.22 40.27 6.51
C ARG A 202 15.73 41.19 5.39
N LYS A 203 14.46 41.08 4.97
CA LYS A 203 13.89 41.96 3.92
C LYS A 203 13.42 43.33 4.43
N GLN A 204 13.33 43.52 5.74
CA GLN A 204 12.95 44.81 6.32
C GLN A 204 14.17 45.72 6.60
N SER A 205 15.38 45.14 6.65
CA SER A 205 16.63 45.90 6.81
C SER A 205 17.14 46.52 5.51
N GLU A 206 16.87 45.94 4.34
CA GLU A 206 17.31 46.50 3.03
C GLU A 206 16.37 47.58 2.48
N ARG A 207 15.20 47.81 3.09
CA ARG A 207 14.30 48.92 2.72
C ARG A 207 14.49 50.18 3.58
N ARG A 208 15.51 50.20 4.44
CA ARG A 208 15.81 51.34 5.34
C ARG A 208 17.23 51.91 5.18
N SER A 209 17.97 51.47 4.17
CA SER A 209 19.27 52.06 3.80
C SER A 209 19.17 52.76 2.45
#